data_AF-A0A914LIT4-F1
#
_entry.id   AF-A0A914LIT4-F1
#
_cell.length_a   1.000
_cell.length_b   1.000
_cell.length_c   1.000
_cell.angle_alpha   90.00
_cell.angle_beta   90.00
_cell.angle_gamma   90.00
#
_symmetry.space_group_name_H-M   'P 1'
#
loop_
_entity.id
_entity.type
_entity.pdbx_description
1 polymer ?
#
loop_
_entity_poly.entity_id
_entity_poly.type
_entity_poly.pdbx_seq_one_letter_code
_entity_poly.pdbx_strand_id
1 'polypeptide(L)'
;MSGTYINSIGNARVPILSISISGVEMDIMAAPIPYNKIPENFDPTNIANEEIVNKNKKTLDELIDGMIKQNDPFYNKSILVLTGYRIAYNIKSKFIQTTKQSSLFVDLLRSVKLWAKRKQIYSNVFGYLSGTILILMTAKINLIYSTGDLTYLLQQFFKVFSEWFV
;
A
#
# COMPACT_ATOMS: atom_id res chain seq x y z
N MET A 1 25.78 -13.10 -15.82
CA MET A 1 26.36 -12.49 -14.61
C MET A 1 25.24 -11.79 -13.85
N SER A 2 24.51 -12.50 -12.98
CA SER A 2 23.47 -11.91 -12.13
C SER A 2 24.16 -11.18 -10.98
N GLY A 3 24.63 -9.97 -11.25
CA GLY A 3 25.35 -9.17 -10.27
C GLY A 3 24.40 -8.75 -9.14
N THR A 4 24.63 -9.27 -7.95
CA THR A 4 24.05 -8.68 -6.73
C THR A 4 24.57 -7.26 -6.61
N TYR A 5 23.67 -6.28 -6.53
CA TYR A 5 24.01 -4.89 -6.28
C TYR A 5 23.21 -4.34 -5.12
N ILE A 6 23.77 -3.32 -4.49
CA ILE A 6 23.19 -2.58 -3.38
C ILE A 6 23.31 -1.10 -3.73
N ASN A 7 22.20 -0.39 -3.75
CA ASN A 7 22.15 1.04 -4.00
C ASN A 7 21.35 1.72 -2.89
N SER A 8 21.92 2.76 -2.27
CA SER A 8 21.28 3.49 -1.17
C SER A 8 20.91 4.90 -1.63
N ILE A 9 19.64 5.28 -1.45
CA ILE A 9 19.11 6.58 -1.81
C ILE A 9 18.64 7.30 -0.54
N GLY A 10 19.56 7.92 0.19
CA GLY A 10 19.29 8.57 1.49
C GLY A 10 18.57 9.93 1.41
N ASN A 11 18.74 10.65 0.29
CA ASN A 11 18.22 12.01 0.09
C ASN A 11 16.80 12.05 -0.49
N ALA A 12 16.21 10.89 -0.78
CA ALA A 12 14.82 10.82 -1.22
C ALA A 12 13.85 11.22 -0.10
N ARG A 13 12.62 11.59 -0.47
CA ARG A 13 11.52 11.87 0.47
C ARG A 13 11.30 10.71 1.46
N VAL A 14 11.44 9.49 0.96
CA VAL A 14 11.50 8.26 1.77
C VAL A 14 12.82 7.57 1.41
N PRO A 15 13.75 7.35 2.37
CA PRO A 15 14.98 6.64 2.10
C PRO A 15 14.73 5.19 1.69
N ILE A 16 15.42 4.74 0.65
CA ILE A 16 15.28 3.39 0.11
C ILE A 16 16.66 2.79 -0.09
N LEU A 17 16.79 1.52 0.29
CA LEU A 17 17.91 0.66 -0.05
C LEU A 17 17.43 -0.36 -1.09
N SER A 18 17.83 -0.19 -2.34
CA SER A 18 17.51 -1.10 -3.43
C SER A 18 18.59 -2.17 -3.53
N ILE A 19 18.17 -3.44 -3.50
CA ILE A 19 19.06 -4.60 -3.59
C ILE A 19 18.56 -5.54 -4.69
N SER A 20 19.48 -6.26 -5.35
CA SER A 20 19.12 -7.36 -6.25
C SER A 20 19.75 -8.66 -5.77
N ILE A 21 18.92 -9.66 -5.44
CA ILE A 21 19.38 -10.99 -5.02
C ILE A 21 18.81 -12.00 -6.00
N SER A 22 19.68 -12.78 -6.67
CA SER A 22 19.28 -13.81 -7.63
C SER A 22 18.35 -13.30 -8.74
N GLY A 23 18.53 -12.05 -9.18
CA GLY A 23 17.69 -11.40 -10.20
C GLY A 23 16.35 -10.87 -9.68
N VAL A 24 16.07 -10.99 -8.38
CA VAL A 24 14.90 -10.37 -7.73
C VAL A 24 15.31 -9.02 -7.15
N GLU A 25 14.74 -7.95 -7.69
CA GLU A 25 14.89 -6.61 -7.14
C GLU A 25 14.00 -6.45 -5.90
N MET A 26 14.58 -5.90 -4.83
CA MET A 26 13.90 -5.61 -3.58
C MET A 26 14.25 -4.20 -3.12
N ASP A 27 13.22 -3.45 -2.71
CA ASP A 27 13.38 -2.16 -2.05
C ASP A 27 13.14 -2.32 -0.56
N ILE A 28 14.14 -1.97 0.23
CA ILE A 28 14.08 -2.01 1.69
C ILE A 28 13.95 -0.59 2.22
N MET A 29 12.99 -0.39 3.12
CA MET A 29 12.78 0.85 3.86
C MET A 29 12.92 0.58 5.36
N ALA A 30 13.43 1.55 6.10
CA ALA A 30 13.53 1.49 7.55
C ALA A 30 12.82 2.68 8.18
N ALA A 31 12.09 2.43 9.26
CA ALA A 31 11.40 3.44 10.04
C ALA A 31 11.83 3.35 11.51
N PRO A 32 12.72 4.24 11.98
CA PRO A 32 12.96 4.42 13.40
C PRO A 32 11.66 4.73 14.14
N ILE A 33 11.42 4.10 15.29
CA ILE A 33 10.23 4.28 16.12
C ILE A 33 10.62 4.77 17.51
N PRO A 34 9.76 5.52 18.23
CA PRO A 34 10.06 6.08 19.56
C PRO A 34 10.00 5.03 20.69
N TYR A 35 10.17 3.74 20.37
CA TYR A 35 10.11 2.64 21.31
C TYR A 35 11.46 1.91 21.34
N ASN A 36 11.89 1.51 22.53
CA ASN A 36 13.12 0.73 22.72
C ASN A 36 13.01 -0.70 22.17
N LYS A 37 11.79 -1.18 21.93
CA LYS A 37 11.49 -2.52 21.40
C LYS A 37 10.27 -2.44 20.49
N ILE A 38 10.22 -3.33 19.49
CA ILE A 38 9.00 -3.56 18.73
C ILE A 38 7.95 -4.13 19.71
N PRO A 39 6.70 -3.64 19.71
CA PRO A 39 5.67 -4.16 20.58
C PRO A 39 5.53 -5.69 20.42
N GLU A 40 5.61 -6.46 21.51
CA GLU A 40 5.60 -7.93 21.48
C GLU A 40 4.34 -8.51 20.82
N ASN A 41 3.26 -7.73 20.82
CA ASN A 41 1.97 -8.09 20.26
C ASN A 41 1.80 -7.71 18.78
N PHE A 42 2.83 -7.15 18.15
CA PHE A 42 2.76 -6.73 16.75
C PHE A 42 3.18 -7.90 15.85
N ASP A 43 2.19 -8.61 15.31
CA ASP A 43 2.41 -9.71 14.36
C ASP A 43 1.83 -9.37 12.98
N PRO A 44 2.64 -8.82 12.06
CA PRO A 44 2.17 -8.45 10.73
C PRO A 44 1.91 -9.64 9.80
N THR A 45 2.26 -10.87 10.20
CA THR A 45 2.14 -12.07 9.35
C THR A 45 0.76 -12.71 9.43
N ASN A 46 0.12 -12.64 10.60
CA ASN A 46 -1.17 -13.25 10.84
C ASN A 46 -2.33 -12.34 10.44
N ILE A 47 -2.66 -12.37 9.14
CA ILE A 47 -3.72 -11.54 8.55
C ILE A 47 -5.08 -12.26 8.56
N ALA A 48 -5.11 -13.56 8.87
CA ALA A 48 -6.34 -14.35 8.93
C ALA A 48 -7.16 -14.09 10.20
N ASN A 49 -6.50 -13.74 11.31
CA ASN A 49 -7.18 -13.46 12.57
C ASN A 49 -7.57 -11.96 12.67
N GLU A 50 -8.88 -11.68 12.65
CA GLU A 50 -9.40 -10.32 12.71
C GLU A 50 -9.01 -9.56 14.00
N GLU A 51 -8.90 -10.25 15.14
CA GLU A 51 -8.52 -9.65 16.41
C GLU A 51 -7.07 -9.15 16.36
N ILE A 52 -6.15 -9.98 15.86
CA ILE A 52 -4.74 -9.62 15.67
C ILE A 52 -4.64 -8.47 14.67
N VAL A 53 -5.39 -8.53 13.57
CA VAL A 53 -5.42 -7.46 12.57
C VAL A 53 -5.86 -6.12 13.19
N ASN A 54 -6.93 -6.11 13.98
CA ASN A 54 -7.44 -4.90 14.62
C ASN A 54 -6.45 -4.36 15.67
N LYS A 55 -5.80 -5.25 16.43
CA LYS A 55 -4.75 -4.88 17.38
C LYS A 55 -3.55 -4.24 16.67
N ASN A 56 -3.05 -4.85 15.59
CA ASN A 56 -1.96 -4.30 14.79
C ASN A 56 -2.30 -2.93 14.20
N LYS A 57 -3.53 -2.76 13.69
CA LYS A 57 -4.00 -1.46 13.17
C LYS A 57 -3.96 -0.40 14.25
N LYS A 58 -4.53 -0.69 15.42
CA LYS A 58 -4.52 0.20 16.57
C LYS A 58 -3.09 0.57 16.98
N THR A 59 -2.19 -0.40 17.07
CA THR A 59 -0.77 -0.15 17.40
C THR A 59 -0.08 0.73 16.36
N LEU A 60 -0.32 0.52 15.07
CA LEU A 60 0.22 1.37 14.00
C LEU A 60 -0.30 2.80 14.10
N ASP A 61 -1.60 2.98 14.35
CA ASP A 61 -2.23 4.29 14.48
C ASP A 61 -1.68 5.04 15.69
N GLU A 62 -1.63 4.42 16.86
CA GLU A 62 -1.06 5.01 18.08
C GLU A 62 0.41 5.41 17.90
N LEU A 63 1.19 4.57 17.21
CA LEU A 63 2.60 4.83 16.95
C LEU A 63 2.79 6.02 16.00
N ILE A 64 2.03 6.07 14.90
CA ILE A 64 2.08 7.17 13.93
C ILE A 64 1.61 8.48 14.60
N ASP A 65 0.48 8.45 15.29
CA ASP A 65 -0.08 9.62 15.97
C ASP A 65 0.83 10.12 17.09
N GLY A 66 1.48 9.19 17.81
CA GLY A 66 2.49 9.52 18.82
C GLY A 66 3.66 10.30 18.24
N MET A 67 4.22 9.84 17.11
CA MET A 67 5.30 10.55 16.42
C MET A 67 4.86 11.91 15.86
N ILE A 68 3.64 11.99 15.31
CA ILE A 68 3.09 13.27 14.81
C ILE A 68 2.94 14.27 15.97
N LYS A 69 2.45 13.83 17.13
CA LYS A 69 2.27 14.69 18.31
C LYS A 69 3.60 15.16 18.90
N GLN A 70 4.64 14.35 18.85
CA GLN A 70 5.98 14.74 19.28
C GLN A 70 6.55 15.86 18.39
N ASN A 71 6.14 15.92 17.11
CA ASN A 71 6.55 16.93 16.15
C ASN A 71 8.09 17.06 16.02
N ASP A 72 8.80 15.95 16.24
CA ASP A 72 10.25 15.86 16.08
C ASP A 72 10.59 15.57 14.60
N PRO A 73 11.36 16.46 13.93
CA PRO A 73 11.76 16.25 12.54
C PRO A 73 12.46 14.92 12.27
N PHE A 74 13.08 14.30 13.28
CA PHE A 74 13.70 12.98 13.20
C PHE A 74 12.72 11.91 12.69
N TYR A 75 11.45 11.95 13.12
CA TYR A 75 10.45 10.94 12.76
C TYR A 75 9.69 11.22 11.47
N ASN A 76 9.92 12.35 10.80
CA ASN A 76 9.18 12.72 9.57
C ASN A 76 9.25 11.62 8.50
N LYS A 77 10.43 11.01 8.32
CA LYS A 77 10.62 9.92 7.35
C LYS A 77 9.97 8.62 7.81
N SER A 78 10.04 8.31 9.12
CA SER A 78 9.38 7.15 9.72
C SER A 78 7.86 7.20 9.55
N ILE A 79 7.25 8.35 9.80
CA ILE A 79 5.82 8.60 9.61
C ILE A 79 5.40 8.26 8.17
N LEU A 80 6.19 8.69 7.17
CA LEU A 80 5.90 8.40 5.76
C LEU A 80 5.97 6.90 5.44
N VAL A 81 7.03 6.21 5.88
CA VAL A 81 7.21 4.77 5.66
C VAL A 81 6.06 3.98 6.30
N LEU A 82 5.77 4.26 7.57
CA LEU A 82 4.75 3.54 8.34
C LEU A 82 3.33 3.86 7.85
N THR A 83 3.10 5.06 7.34
CA THR A 83 1.82 5.38 6.66
C THR A 83 1.64 4.55 5.39
N GLY A 84 2.69 4.42 4.58
CA GLY A 84 2.67 3.55 3.39
C GLY A 84 2.40 2.09 3.76
N TYR A 85 3.09 1.59 4.79
CA TYR A 85 2.88 0.25 5.33
C TYR A 85 1.44 0.04 5.83
N ARG A 86 0.91 0.98 6.62
CA ARG A 86 -0.46 0.93 7.17
C ARG A 86 -1.51 0.83 6.07
N ILE A 87 -1.38 1.61 4.99
CA ILE A 87 -2.30 1.56 3.85
C ILE A 87 -2.26 0.17 3.20
N ALA A 88 -1.06 -0.33 2.90
CA ALA A 88 -0.90 -1.66 2.30
C ALA A 88 -1.46 -2.77 3.21
N TYR A 89 -1.20 -2.68 4.51
CA TYR A 89 -1.69 -3.63 5.52
C TYR A 89 -3.23 -3.61 5.60
N ASN A 90 -3.86 -2.44 5.60
CA ASN A 90 -5.31 -2.31 5.65
C ASN A 90 -5.98 -2.94 4.44
N ILE A 91 -5.49 -2.63 3.23
CA ILE A 91 -5.99 -3.22 1.98
C ILE A 91 -5.79 -4.73 1.99
N LYS A 92 -4.59 -5.20 2.34
CA LYS A 92 -4.27 -6.62 2.43
C LYS A 92 -5.23 -7.32 3.40
N SER A 93 -5.41 -6.79 4.60
CA SER A 93 -6.33 -7.38 5.59
C SER A 93 -7.78 -7.41 5.11
N LYS A 94 -8.26 -6.35 4.46
CA LYS A 94 -9.68 -6.24 4.13
C LYS A 94 -10.07 -7.09 2.90
N PHE A 95 -9.18 -7.19 1.93
CA PHE A 95 -9.49 -7.80 0.63
C PHE A 95 -8.83 -9.19 0.43
N ILE A 96 -7.87 -9.61 1.25
CA ILE A 96 -7.27 -10.96 1.17
C ILE A 96 -7.90 -11.96 2.14
N GLN A 97 -8.73 -11.52 3.09
CA GLN A 97 -9.43 -12.43 4.02
C GLN A 97 -10.54 -13.27 3.36
N THR A 98 -11.11 -12.87 2.23
CA THR A 98 -12.22 -13.60 1.57
C THR A 98 -11.81 -14.06 0.16
N THR A 99 -11.68 -15.38 -0.02
CA THR A 99 -11.04 -16.01 -1.20
C THR A 99 -11.63 -15.63 -2.56
N LYS A 100 -12.96 -15.47 -2.66
CA LYS A 100 -13.63 -15.10 -3.93
C LYS A 100 -13.54 -13.61 -4.27
N GLN A 101 -13.67 -12.73 -3.28
CA GLN A 101 -13.57 -11.29 -3.49
C GLN A 101 -12.12 -10.86 -3.73
N SER A 102 -11.16 -11.61 -3.16
CA SER A 102 -9.73 -11.35 -3.35
C SER A 102 -9.29 -11.50 -4.81
N SER A 103 -9.69 -12.58 -5.50
CA SER A 103 -9.30 -12.78 -6.90
C SER A 103 -9.87 -11.71 -7.82
N LEU A 104 -11.17 -11.38 -7.68
CA LEU A 104 -11.82 -10.33 -8.47
C LEU A 104 -11.20 -8.96 -8.22
N PHE A 105 -10.89 -8.61 -6.97
CA PHE A 105 -10.18 -7.38 -6.63
C PHE A 105 -8.82 -7.30 -7.33
N VAL A 106 -8.04 -8.37 -7.28
CA VAL A 106 -6.72 -8.44 -7.89
C VAL A 106 -6.81 -8.33 -9.42
N ASP A 107 -7.78 -8.99 -10.04
CA ASP A 107 -7.96 -8.95 -11.50
C ASP A 107 -8.45 -7.59 -11.99
N LEU A 108 -9.33 -6.94 -11.23
CA LEU A 108 -9.73 -5.55 -11.49
C LEU A 108 -8.54 -4.61 -11.37
N LEU A 109 -7.75 -4.73 -10.30
CA LEU A 109 -6.55 -3.90 -10.09
C LEU A 109 -5.53 -4.10 -11.22
N ARG A 110 -5.29 -5.34 -11.66
CA ARG A 110 -4.41 -5.65 -12.80
C ARG A 110 -4.91 -5.01 -14.08
N SER A 111 -6.22 -5.10 -14.35
CA SER A 111 -6.86 -4.53 -15.53
C SER A 111 -6.75 -3.00 -15.56
N VAL A 112 -7.07 -2.35 -14.44
CA VAL A 112 -6.94 -0.89 -14.28
C VAL A 112 -5.49 -0.44 -14.40
N LYS A 113 -4.54 -1.16 -13.78
CA LYS A 113 -3.11 -0.84 -13.88
C LYS A 113 -2.59 -0.99 -15.31
N LEU A 114 -3.02 -2.01 -16.04
CA LEU A 114 -2.68 -2.19 -17.45
C LEU A 114 -3.26 -1.05 -18.30
N TRP A 115 -4.52 -0.68 -18.09
CA TRP A 115 -5.15 0.46 -18.75
C TRP A 115 -4.38 1.76 -18.49
N ALA A 116 -4.07 2.07 -17.23
CA ALA A 116 -3.35 3.30 -16.86
C ALA A 116 -1.95 3.37 -17.51
N LYS A 117 -1.24 2.23 -17.56
CA LYS A 117 0.04 2.12 -18.28
C LYS A 117 -0.12 2.34 -19.78
N ARG A 118 -1.12 1.71 -20.42
CA ARG A 118 -1.39 1.84 -21.86
C ARG A 118 -1.83 3.26 -22.26
N LYS A 119 -2.49 3.98 -21.35
CA LYS A 119 -2.87 5.39 -21.52
C LYS A 119 -1.80 6.37 -21.04
N GLN A 120 -0.63 5.90 -20.61
CA GLN A 120 0.49 6.72 -20.14
C GLN A 120 0.15 7.65 -18.96
N ILE A 121 -0.84 7.27 -18.15
CA ILE A 121 -1.28 7.99 -16.94
C ILE A 121 -0.89 7.25 -15.65
N TYR A 122 0.17 6.44 -15.71
CA TYR A 122 0.72 5.72 -14.56
C TYR A 122 2.13 6.22 -14.25
N SER A 123 2.24 7.24 -13.39
CA SER A 123 3.52 7.72 -12.86
C SER A 123 3.31 8.69 -11.72
N ASN A 124 3.80 8.34 -10.53
CA ASN A 124 3.79 9.27 -9.39
C ASN A 124 4.76 10.46 -9.60
N VAL A 125 5.86 10.23 -10.32
CA VAL A 125 6.89 11.26 -10.56
C VAL A 125 6.35 12.40 -11.43
N PHE A 126 5.49 12.07 -12.40
CA PHE A 126 4.88 13.05 -13.31
C PHE A 126 3.52 13.57 -12.82
N GLY A 127 3.13 13.26 -11.57
CA GLY A 127 1.85 13.70 -11.00
C GLY A 127 0.62 12.95 -11.51
N TYR A 128 0.80 11.82 -12.21
CA TYR A 128 -0.28 10.92 -12.61
C TYR A 128 -0.59 9.87 -11.53
N LEU A 129 -1.45 8.90 -11.86
CA LEU A 129 -1.89 7.86 -10.94
C LEU A 129 -0.71 6.99 -10.48
N SER A 130 -0.58 6.85 -9.17
CA SER A 130 0.39 5.94 -8.54
C SER A 130 -0.23 4.56 -8.28
N GLY A 131 0.61 3.56 -7.99
CA GLY A 131 0.13 2.22 -7.60
C GLY A 131 -0.84 2.28 -6.42
N THR A 132 -0.51 3.06 -5.39
CA THR A 132 -1.36 3.27 -4.20
C THR A 132 -2.70 3.89 -4.56
N ILE A 133 -2.72 4.92 -5.43
CA ILE A 133 -3.96 5.57 -5.86
C ILE A 133 -4.86 4.58 -6.61
N LEU A 134 -4.31 3.80 -7.55
CA LEU A 134 -5.08 2.79 -8.27
C LEU A 134 -5.66 1.73 -7.35
N ILE A 135 -4.90 1.30 -6.33
CA ILE A 135 -5.38 0.35 -5.32
C ILE A 135 -6.55 0.94 -4.53
N LEU A 136 -6.44 2.19 -4.07
CA LEU A 136 -7.51 2.88 -3.33
C LEU A 136 -8.77 3.06 -4.18
N MET A 137 -8.61 3.46 -5.45
CA MET A 137 -9.72 3.59 -6.39
C MET A 137 -10.42 2.23 -6.60
N THR A 138 -9.64 1.17 -6.78
CA THR A 138 -10.16 -0.20 -6.95
C THR A 138 -10.87 -0.71 -5.69
N ALA A 139 -10.33 -0.41 -4.51
CA ALA A 139 -10.94 -0.74 -3.23
C ALA A 139 -12.30 -0.05 -3.06
N LYS A 140 -12.39 1.23 -3.41
CA LYS A 140 -13.64 1.98 -3.38
C LYS A 140 -14.72 1.35 -4.27
N ILE A 141 -14.36 0.91 -5.48
CA ILE A 141 -15.30 0.22 -6.37
C ILE A 141 -15.80 -1.09 -5.76
N ASN A 142 -14.90 -1.89 -5.17
CA ASN A 142 -15.31 -3.13 -4.49
C ASN A 142 -16.16 -2.89 -3.23
N LEU A 143 -16.00 -1.75 -2.55
CA LEU A 143 -16.84 -1.38 -1.40
C LEU A 143 -18.25 -0.97 -1.84
N ILE A 144 -18.39 -0.27 -2.96
CA ILE A 144 -19.69 0.18 -3.49
C ILE A 144 -20.42 -0.97 -4.20
N TYR A 145 -19.68 -1.73 -5.02
CA TYR A 145 -20.18 -2.83 -5.82
C TYR A 145 -19.57 -4.13 -5.30
N SER A 146 -20.22 -4.71 -4.29
CA SER A 146 -19.77 -5.95 -3.64
C SER A 146 -20.10 -7.22 -4.45
N THR A 147 -20.97 -7.09 -5.46
CA THR A 147 -21.43 -8.17 -6.33
C THR A 147 -21.30 -7.73 -7.79
N GLY A 148 -20.80 -8.64 -8.64
CA GLY A 148 -20.59 -8.38 -10.05
C GLY A 148 -19.47 -9.23 -10.63
N ASP A 149 -19.47 -9.38 -11.95
CA ASP A 149 -18.33 -9.94 -12.68
C ASP A 149 -17.26 -8.85 -12.89
N LEU A 150 -16.07 -9.27 -13.35
CA LEU A 150 -14.96 -8.36 -13.60
C LEU A 150 -15.34 -7.25 -14.61
N THR A 151 -16.12 -7.60 -15.64
CA THR A 151 -16.54 -6.67 -16.69
C THR A 151 -17.42 -5.56 -16.12
N TYR A 152 -18.42 -5.93 -15.31
CA TYR A 152 -19.29 -4.99 -14.62
C TYR A 152 -18.48 -4.06 -13.71
N LEU A 153 -17.60 -4.60 -12.87
CA LEU A 153 -16.78 -3.78 -11.97
C LEU A 153 -15.88 -2.82 -12.73
N LEU A 154 -15.34 -3.22 -13.88
CA LEU A 154 -14.52 -2.35 -14.73
C LEU A 154 -15.36 -1.23 -15.36
N GLN A 155 -16.59 -1.51 -15.80
CA GLN A 155 -17.52 -0.49 -16.29
C GLN A 155 -17.87 0.51 -15.17
N GLN A 156 -18.19 0.01 -13.97
CA GLN A 156 -18.49 0.87 -12.82
C GLN A 156 -17.27 1.71 -12.41
N PHE A 157 -16.06 1.14 -12.47
CA PHE A 157 -14.82 1.89 -12.22
C PHE A 157 -14.75 3.12 -13.11
N PHE A 158 -14.87 2.95 -14.43
CA PHE A 158 -14.77 4.09 -15.35
C PHE A 158 -15.93 5.06 -15.21
N LYS A 159 -17.16 4.56 -15.04
CA LYS A 159 -18.33 5.41 -14.83
C LYS A 159 -18.14 6.30 -13.61
N VAL A 160 -17.91 5.69 -12.44
CA VAL A 160 -17.76 6.41 -11.16
C VAL A 160 -16.65 7.43 -11.26
N PHE A 161 -15.46 7.08 -11.75
CA PHE A 161 -14.33 8.02 -11.80
C PHE A 161 -14.37 9.01 -12.97
N SER A 162 -15.25 8.82 -13.96
CA SER A 162 -15.53 9.82 -15.01
C SER A 162 -16.53 10.88 -14.56
N GLU A 163 -17.49 10.49 -13.71
CA GLU A 163 -18.49 11.38 -13.11
C GLU A 163 -17.98 12.00 -11.79
N TRP A 164 -16.85 11.52 -11.28
CA TRP A 164 -16.20 12.04 -10.07
C TRP A 164 -15.57 13.40 -10.36
N PHE A 165 -16.40 14.43 -10.41
CA PHE A 165 -15.96 15.82 -10.52
C PHE A 165 -15.53 16.38 -9.16
N VAL A 166 -14.53 17.25 -9.27
CA VAL A 166 -14.18 18.36 -8.36
C VAL A 166 -15.38 19.28 -8.17
#